data_AF-A0A3R6VJY5-F1
#
_entry.id   AF-A0A3R6VJY5-F1
#
_cell.length_a   1.000
_cell.length_b   1.000
_cell.length_c   1.000
_cell.angle_alpha   90.00
_cell.angle_beta   90.00
_cell.angle_gamma   90.00
#
_symmetry.space_group_name_H-M   'P 1'
#
loop_
_entity.id
_entity.type
_entity.pdbx_description
1 polymer ?
#
loop_
_entity_poly.entity_id
_entity_poly.type
_entity_poly.pdbx_seq_one_letter_code
_entity_poly.pdbx_strand_id
1 'polypeptide(L)'
;FRVALAKERQRKLELKRTAEAKARADAKAAAEAAARSEAEEKVRALHQAEASRLQSNQADEDEPVDTSSEGSDGERMSAGSQSILASAAARVAEAEAAAVEAQKAAMAALTHNRVIQAENEALRAKMAAYVAEHADADLLRENERLKHQVLTLQSKLVRAQEVSLVSAKVVDSRLTFREGRQFVEYKLQIETNNRGTLFVWHRYSTFRNLATTLQTKNGYRRKDIPDLPNKQLFGSLLSDRSIQERIDKLNQFLEAATNTDYLQWGIRVDQDTCVYKRRTRSSSGAERDSMSVRGTDVRDSMVSTVASSSDMQSPRDSSRQSVSLRESIFGRRKS
;
A
#
# COMPACT_ATOMS: atom_id res chain seq x y z
N PHE A 1 2.32 12.88 -13.76
CA PHE A 1 1.78 11.83 -14.66
C PHE A 1 2.74 10.65 -14.86
N ARG A 2 3.98 10.85 -15.36
CA ARG A 2 4.97 9.76 -15.58
C ARG A 2 5.30 8.95 -14.32
N VAL A 3 5.42 9.59 -13.15
CA VAL A 3 5.71 8.92 -11.87
C VAL A 3 4.53 8.06 -11.37
N ALA A 4 3.29 8.48 -11.63
CA ALA A 4 2.10 7.71 -11.24
C ALA A 4 1.96 6.44 -12.09
N LEU A 5 2.20 6.55 -13.40
CA LEU A 5 2.23 5.42 -14.34
C LEU A 5 3.35 4.41 -14.01
N ALA A 6 4.51 4.88 -13.55
CA ALA A 6 5.59 4.01 -13.10
C ALA A 6 5.23 3.22 -11.83
N LYS A 7 4.60 3.88 -10.85
CA LYS A 7 4.09 3.22 -9.62
C LYS A 7 3.00 2.20 -9.92
N GLU A 8 2.10 2.49 -10.86
CA GLU A 8 1.05 1.55 -11.25
C GLU A 8 1.61 0.31 -11.96
N ARG A 9 2.63 0.50 -12.82
CA ARG A 9 3.35 -0.62 -13.45
C ARG A 9 4.08 -1.49 -12.42
N GLN A 10 4.71 -0.89 -11.42
CA GLN A 10 5.36 -1.63 -10.33
C GLN A 10 4.34 -2.44 -9.53
N ARG A 11 3.21 -1.84 -9.14
CA ARG A 11 2.14 -2.55 -8.42
C ARG A 11 1.57 -3.73 -9.23
N LYS A 12 1.43 -3.56 -10.54
CA LYS A 12 0.97 -4.63 -11.44
C LYS A 12 1.99 -5.77 -11.56
N LEU A 13 3.28 -5.46 -11.55
CA LEU A 13 4.35 -6.47 -11.56
C LEU A 13 4.44 -7.22 -10.23
N GLU A 14 4.27 -6.53 -9.11
CA GLU A 14 4.22 -7.15 -7.77
C GLU A 14 3.01 -8.09 -7.64
N LEU A 15 1.83 -7.65 -8.04
CA LEU A 15 0.63 -8.50 -8.10
C LEU A 15 0.81 -9.74 -8.97
N LYS A 16 1.52 -9.60 -10.11
CA LYS A 16 1.82 -10.75 -10.97
C LYS A 16 2.79 -11.73 -10.30
N ARG A 17 3.81 -11.23 -9.60
CA ARG A 17 4.77 -12.06 -8.86
C ARG A 17 4.14 -12.79 -7.68
N THR A 18 3.26 -12.14 -6.94
CA THR A 18 2.56 -12.79 -5.82
C THR A 18 1.57 -13.85 -6.30
N ALA A 19 0.87 -13.60 -7.42
CA ALA A 19 0.00 -14.60 -8.05
C ALA A 19 0.80 -15.82 -8.55
N GLU A 20 1.97 -15.59 -9.17
CA GLU A 20 2.83 -16.68 -9.64
C GLU A 20 3.44 -17.48 -8.46
N ALA A 21 3.85 -16.80 -7.39
CA ALA A 21 4.33 -17.45 -6.18
C ALA A 21 3.25 -18.32 -5.51
N LYS A 22 2.01 -17.81 -5.45
CA LYS A 22 0.87 -18.57 -4.93
C LYS A 22 0.58 -19.79 -5.80
N ALA A 23 0.54 -19.64 -7.12
CA ALA A 23 0.32 -20.76 -8.04
C ALA A 23 1.41 -21.85 -7.92
N ARG A 24 2.67 -21.46 -7.71
CA ARG A 24 3.76 -22.43 -7.46
C ARG A 24 3.62 -23.13 -6.11
N ALA A 25 3.18 -22.43 -5.06
CA ALA A 25 2.93 -23.04 -3.76
C ALA A 25 1.76 -24.05 -3.83
N ASP A 26 0.68 -23.68 -4.50
CA ASP A 26 -0.49 -24.56 -4.69
C ASP A 26 -0.11 -25.80 -5.52
N ALA A 27 0.70 -25.63 -6.58
CA ALA A 27 1.20 -26.76 -7.37
C ALA A 27 2.12 -27.69 -6.56
N LYS A 28 2.98 -27.14 -5.70
CA LYS A 28 3.84 -27.94 -4.81
C LYS A 28 3.02 -28.70 -3.78
N ALA A 29 2.01 -28.08 -3.19
CA ALA A 29 1.11 -28.73 -2.24
C ALA A 29 0.31 -29.87 -2.90
N ALA A 30 -0.15 -29.68 -4.14
CA ALA A 30 -0.82 -30.72 -4.91
C ALA A 30 0.11 -31.91 -5.22
N ALA A 31 1.38 -31.65 -5.58
CA ALA A 31 2.37 -32.69 -5.83
C ALA A 31 2.72 -33.48 -4.54
N GLU A 32 2.85 -32.79 -3.40
CA GLU A 32 3.07 -33.45 -2.11
C GLU A 32 1.87 -34.29 -1.67
N ALA A 33 0.64 -33.84 -1.93
CA ALA A 33 -0.57 -34.61 -1.66
C ALA A 33 -0.65 -35.89 -2.53
N ALA A 34 -0.33 -35.78 -3.82
CA ALA A 34 -0.27 -36.94 -4.72
C ALA A 34 0.81 -37.95 -4.30
N ALA A 35 2.00 -37.48 -3.92
CA ALA A 35 3.07 -38.34 -3.43
C ALA A 35 2.68 -39.06 -2.12
N ARG A 36 1.92 -38.40 -1.23
CA ARG A 36 1.40 -39.04 -0.01
C ARG A 36 0.37 -40.11 -0.33
N SER A 37 -0.56 -39.86 -1.25
CA SER A 37 -1.54 -40.89 -1.65
C SER A 37 -0.87 -42.11 -2.29
N GLU A 38 0.15 -41.91 -3.13
CA GLU A 38 0.91 -43.02 -3.71
C GLU A 38 1.71 -43.81 -2.67
N ALA A 39 2.26 -43.13 -1.66
CA ALA A 39 2.96 -43.78 -0.55
C ALA A 39 1.99 -44.59 0.33
N GLU A 40 0.82 -44.05 0.64
CA GLU A 40 -0.23 -44.74 1.40
C GLU A 40 -0.78 -45.96 0.65
N GLU A 41 -0.94 -45.87 -0.67
CA GLU A 41 -1.35 -46.99 -1.51
C GLU A 41 -0.29 -48.10 -1.56
N LYS A 42 0.99 -47.75 -1.66
CA LYS A 42 2.10 -48.72 -1.58
C LYS A 42 2.17 -49.40 -0.21
N VAL A 43 1.98 -48.67 0.88
CA VAL A 43 1.94 -49.25 2.24
C VAL A 43 0.74 -50.19 2.38
N ARG A 44 -0.44 -49.82 1.84
CA ARG A 44 -1.62 -50.70 1.85
C ARG A 44 -1.41 -51.97 1.01
N ALA A 45 -0.75 -51.85 -0.14
CA ALA A 45 -0.41 -53.00 -0.99
C ALA A 45 0.59 -53.94 -0.31
N LEU A 46 1.59 -53.40 0.40
CA LEU A 46 2.54 -54.20 1.19
C LEU A 46 1.84 -54.94 2.33
N HIS A 47 0.95 -54.28 3.08
CA HIS A 47 0.17 -54.92 4.14
C HIS A 47 -0.76 -56.03 3.60
N GLN A 48 -1.35 -55.86 2.41
CA GLN A 48 -2.16 -56.91 1.78
C GLN A 48 -1.31 -58.10 1.31
N ALA A 49 -0.11 -57.85 0.78
CA ALA A 49 0.82 -58.90 0.38
C ALA A 49 1.36 -59.68 1.59
N GLU A 50 1.68 -59.00 2.70
CA GLU A 50 2.15 -59.61 3.94
C GLU A 50 1.03 -60.43 4.62
N ALA A 51 -0.21 -59.95 4.63
CA ALA A 51 -1.36 -60.70 5.13
C ALA A 51 -1.61 -61.98 4.29
N SER A 52 -1.41 -61.91 2.98
CA SER A 52 -1.54 -63.06 2.08
C SER A 52 -0.42 -64.08 2.28
N ARG A 53 0.81 -63.62 2.61
CA ARG A 53 1.96 -64.48 2.91
C ARG A 53 1.84 -65.17 4.28
N LEU A 54 1.25 -64.50 5.27
CA LEU A 54 0.98 -65.10 6.58
C LEU A 54 -0.15 -66.14 6.51
N GLN A 55 -1.09 -66.00 5.58
CA GLN A 55 -2.12 -67.03 5.33
C GLN A 55 -1.58 -68.26 4.56
N SER A 56 -0.48 -68.15 3.80
CA SER A 56 0.09 -69.31 3.09
C SER A 56 1.14 -70.11 3.87
N ASN A 57 1.63 -69.60 5.00
CA ASN A 57 2.69 -70.22 5.79
C ASN A 57 2.19 -70.92 7.07
N GLN A 58 0.88 -71.21 7.15
CA GLN A 58 0.28 -71.99 8.23
C GLN A 58 -0.06 -73.41 7.75
N ALA A 59 0.91 -74.06 7.13
CA ALA A 59 1.00 -75.51 6.96
C ALA A 59 2.49 -75.82 6.83
N ASP A 60 2.92 -76.90 7.49
CA ASP A 60 4.23 -77.55 7.37
C ASP A 60 5.32 -77.13 8.39
N GLU A 61 5.42 -77.99 9.41
CA GLU A 61 6.63 -78.71 9.84
C GLU A 61 7.13 -78.46 11.28
N ASP A 62 6.80 -79.47 12.11
CA ASP A 62 7.59 -79.98 13.24
C ASP A 62 9.02 -80.32 12.79
N GLU A 63 10.05 -79.92 13.55
CA GLU A 63 11.20 -80.79 13.85
C GLU A 63 12.06 -80.21 15.00
N PRO A 64 12.33 -80.95 16.08
CA PRO A 64 13.35 -80.62 17.08
C PRO A 64 14.70 -81.20 16.66
N VAL A 65 15.70 -80.35 16.47
CA VAL A 65 17.07 -80.79 16.18
C VAL A 65 17.79 -81.14 17.48
N ASP A 66 17.88 -82.43 17.78
CA ASP A 66 18.83 -83.00 18.72
C ASP A 66 20.25 -82.88 18.14
N THR A 67 21.16 -82.22 18.86
CA THR A 67 22.59 -82.34 18.60
C THR A 67 23.28 -82.90 19.83
N SER A 68 23.28 -84.23 19.95
CA SER A 68 24.33 -84.95 20.65
C SER A 68 25.33 -85.44 19.60
N SER A 69 26.60 -85.02 19.70
CA SER A 69 27.71 -85.71 19.05
C SER A 69 28.81 -85.96 20.06
N GLU A 70 28.97 -87.26 20.29
CA GLU A 70 29.95 -87.99 21.06
C GLU A 70 31.39 -87.78 20.56
N GLY A 71 32.33 -87.86 21.52
CA GLY A 71 33.64 -88.51 21.35
C GLY A 71 34.75 -87.74 20.64
N SER A 72 35.87 -87.50 21.34
CA SER A 72 37.20 -87.89 20.84
C SER A 72 38.28 -87.64 21.89
N ASP A 73 38.83 -88.75 22.38
CA ASP A 73 40.21 -89.01 22.79
C ASP A 73 41.03 -87.96 23.54
N GLY A 74 41.45 -88.38 24.73
CA GLY A 74 42.50 -87.74 25.49
C GLY A 74 43.86 -87.88 24.79
N GLU A 75 44.40 -86.74 24.38
CA GLU A 75 45.84 -86.56 24.21
C GLU A 75 46.33 -85.49 25.19
N ARG A 76 47.43 -85.81 25.87
CA ARG A 76 48.09 -84.96 26.87
C ARG A 76 48.33 -83.55 26.33
N MET A 77 47.60 -82.57 26.87
CA MET A 77 47.80 -81.14 26.59
C MET A 77 49.21 -80.70 27.03
N SER A 78 50.05 -80.34 26.06
CA SER A 78 51.33 -79.68 26.30
C SER A 78 51.11 -78.23 26.75
N ALA A 79 51.95 -77.74 27.67
CA ALA A 79 51.83 -76.41 28.31
C ALA A 79 51.75 -75.22 27.33
N GLY A 80 52.25 -75.38 26.09
CA GLY A 80 52.14 -74.37 25.03
C GLY A 80 50.71 -74.14 24.53
N SER A 81 49.92 -75.21 24.38
CA SER A 81 48.53 -75.13 23.89
C SER A 81 47.60 -74.51 24.94
N GLN A 82 47.85 -74.78 26.23
CA GLN A 82 47.12 -74.15 27.33
C GLN A 82 47.36 -72.64 27.41
N SER A 83 48.59 -72.19 27.12
CA SER A 83 48.93 -70.75 27.07
C SER A 83 48.25 -70.02 25.91
N ILE A 84 48.20 -70.63 24.72
CA ILE A 84 47.52 -70.05 23.55
C ILE A 84 46.01 -69.98 23.78
N LEU A 85 45.40 -71.03 24.35
CA LEU A 85 43.98 -71.02 24.70
C LEU A 85 43.66 -69.97 25.78
N ALA A 86 44.51 -69.81 26.79
CA ALA A 86 44.36 -68.77 27.80
C ALA A 86 44.50 -67.34 27.22
N SER A 87 45.44 -67.13 26.29
CA SER A 87 45.60 -65.85 25.59
C SER A 87 44.44 -65.54 24.66
N ALA A 88 43.91 -66.55 23.95
CA ALA A 88 42.71 -66.42 23.13
C ALA A 88 41.47 -66.09 23.99
N ALA A 89 41.30 -66.76 25.14
CA ALA A 89 40.23 -66.47 26.08
C ALA A 89 40.33 -65.05 26.66
N ALA A 90 41.53 -64.57 27.00
CA ALA A 90 41.74 -63.21 27.46
C ALA A 90 41.39 -62.16 26.38
N ARG A 91 41.74 -62.42 25.12
CA ARG A 91 41.37 -61.55 23.99
C ARG A 91 39.88 -61.55 23.70
N VAL A 92 39.21 -62.69 23.85
CA VAL A 92 37.74 -62.78 23.72
C VAL A 92 37.07 -62.00 24.85
N ALA A 93 37.52 -62.16 26.10
CA ALA A 93 37.00 -61.40 27.24
C ALA A 93 37.22 -59.87 27.08
N GLU A 94 38.38 -59.46 26.55
CA GLU A 94 38.67 -58.06 26.25
C GLU A 94 37.80 -57.52 25.11
N ALA A 95 37.59 -58.31 24.04
CA ALA A 95 36.71 -57.94 22.93
C ALA A 95 35.24 -57.86 23.36
N GLU A 96 34.78 -58.76 24.24
CA GLU A 96 33.45 -58.74 24.83
C GLU A 96 33.26 -57.50 25.73
N ALA A 97 34.24 -57.18 26.57
CA ALA A 97 34.21 -55.97 27.39
C ALA A 97 34.16 -54.70 26.53
N ALA A 98 34.96 -54.63 25.46
CA ALA A 98 34.94 -53.52 24.51
C ALA A 98 33.61 -53.42 23.75
N ALA A 99 33.00 -54.55 23.38
CA ALA A 99 31.69 -54.58 22.72
C ALA A 99 30.57 -54.07 23.64
N VAL A 100 30.60 -54.46 24.92
CA VAL A 100 29.62 -53.97 25.93
C VAL A 100 29.80 -52.47 26.17
N GLU A 101 31.04 -51.98 26.26
CA GLU A 101 31.31 -50.55 26.41
C GLU A 101 30.86 -49.75 25.17
N ALA A 102 31.11 -50.27 23.97
CA ALA A 102 30.64 -49.67 22.72
C ALA A 102 29.10 -49.65 22.63
N GLN A 103 28.41 -50.71 23.05
CA GLN A 103 26.96 -50.75 23.11
C GLN A 103 26.41 -49.72 24.10
N LYS A 104 27.03 -49.61 25.29
CA LYS A 104 26.66 -48.60 26.30
C LYS A 104 26.86 -47.18 25.77
N ALA A 105 27.97 -46.92 25.08
CA ALA A 105 28.24 -45.63 24.44
C ALA A 105 27.23 -45.31 23.32
N ALA A 106 26.86 -46.30 22.49
CA ALA A 106 25.86 -46.15 21.45
C ALA A 106 24.47 -45.84 22.03
N MET A 107 24.07 -46.53 23.11
CA MET A 107 22.82 -46.23 23.80
C MET A 107 22.82 -44.82 24.41
N ALA A 108 23.93 -44.38 25.01
CA ALA A 108 24.07 -43.01 25.52
C ALA A 108 24.02 -41.96 24.40
N ALA A 109 24.57 -42.25 23.22
CA ALA A 109 24.47 -41.37 22.06
C ALA A 109 23.02 -41.27 21.54
N LEU A 110 22.29 -42.39 21.51
CA LEU A 110 20.87 -42.40 21.11
C LEU A 110 19.98 -41.63 22.08
N THR A 111 20.20 -41.76 23.39
CA THR A 111 19.44 -40.99 24.38
C THR A 111 19.72 -39.49 24.25
N HIS A 112 20.98 -39.11 24.08
CA HIS A 112 21.35 -37.71 23.85
C HIS A 112 20.77 -37.16 22.53
N ASN A 113 20.80 -37.94 21.44
CA ASN A 113 20.19 -37.54 20.18
C ASN A 113 18.67 -37.34 20.32
N ARG A 114 18.01 -38.22 21.09
CA ARG A 114 16.57 -38.08 21.39
C ARG A 114 16.26 -36.80 22.15
N VAL A 115 17.10 -36.42 23.12
CA VAL A 115 16.95 -35.15 23.84
C VAL A 115 17.12 -33.95 22.89
N ILE A 116 18.17 -33.96 22.07
CA ILE A 116 18.38 -32.91 21.05
C ILE A 116 17.21 -32.81 20.09
N GLN A 117 16.63 -33.94 19.66
CA GLN A 117 15.46 -33.94 18.78
C GLN A 117 14.25 -33.30 19.47
N ALA A 118 13.99 -33.65 20.73
CA ALA A 118 12.90 -33.07 21.51
C ALA A 118 13.09 -31.56 21.71
N GLU A 119 14.32 -31.10 21.99
CA GLU A 119 14.64 -29.67 22.11
C GLU A 119 14.46 -28.93 20.78
N ASN A 120 14.91 -29.52 19.68
CA ASN A 120 14.73 -28.94 18.34
C ASN A 120 13.25 -28.84 17.96
N GLU A 121 12.45 -29.85 18.31
CA GLU A 121 11.01 -29.82 18.11
C GLU A 121 10.33 -28.74 18.94
N ALA A 122 10.69 -28.62 20.22
CA ALA A 122 10.19 -27.58 21.11
C ALA A 122 10.57 -26.16 20.61
N LEU A 123 11.80 -25.97 20.14
CA LEU A 123 12.25 -24.70 19.56
C LEU A 123 11.49 -24.34 18.29
N ARG A 124 11.28 -25.31 17.39
CA ARG A 124 10.46 -25.10 16.18
C ARG A 124 9.02 -24.75 16.52
N ALA A 125 8.42 -25.43 17.48
CA ALA A 125 7.07 -25.12 17.95
C ALA A 125 6.99 -23.69 18.52
N LYS A 126 7.99 -23.28 19.32
CA LYS A 126 8.07 -21.93 19.87
C LYS A 126 8.22 -20.86 18.79
N MET A 127 9.08 -21.09 17.79
CA MET A 127 9.24 -20.17 16.66
C MET A 127 7.96 -20.07 15.82
N ALA A 128 7.29 -21.20 15.57
CA ALA A 128 6.03 -21.23 14.84
C ALA A 128 4.93 -20.42 15.57
N ALA A 129 4.81 -20.59 16.89
CA ALA A 129 3.88 -19.82 17.70
C ALA A 129 4.18 -18.31 17.68
N TYR A 130 5.46 -17.94 17.84
CA TYR A 130 5.89 -16.54 17.80
C TYR A 130 5.58 -15.90 16.45
N VAL A 131 5.89 -16.59 15.35
CA VAL A 131 5.61 -16.11 13.99
C VAL A 131 4.11 -15.97 13.75
N ALA A 132 3.30 -16.95 14.13
CA ALA A 132 1.84 -16.88 13.95
C ALA A 132 1.24 -15.71 14.75
N GLU A 133 1.57 -15.57 16.03
CA GLU A 133 1.01 -14.53 16.88
C GLU A 133 1.45 -13.13 16.45
N HIS A 134 2.73 -12.94 16.11
CA HIS A 134 3.27 -11.61 15.81
C HIS A 134 3.01 -11.19 14.37
N ALA A 135 3.12 -12.09 13.39
CA ALA A 135 2.84 -11.75 12.00
C ALA A 135 1.37 -11.38 11.80
N ASP A 136 0.43 -12.12 12.43
CA ASP A 136 -0.99 -11.83 12.32
C ASP A 136 -1.36 -10.55 13.09
N ALA A 137 -0.78 -10.33 14.29
CA ALA A 137 -1.03 -9.13 15.06
C ALA A 137 -0.52 -7.86 14.35
N ASP A 138 0.66 -7.91 13.73
CA ASP A 138 1.22 -6.77 13.00
C ASP A 138 0.44 -6.49 11.70
N LEU A 139 0.04 -7.54 10.99
CA LEU A 139 -0.83 -7.41 9.82
C LEU A 139 -2.20 -6.81 10.18
N LEU A 140 -2.79 -7.18 11.32
CA LEU A 140 -4.05 -6.62 11.79
C LEU A 140 -3.93 -5.13 12.13
N ARG A 141 -2.90 -4.73 12.89
CA ARG A 141 -2.64 -3.32 13.21
C ARG A 141 -2.44 -2.49 11.95
N GLU A 142 -1.66 -3.00 11.00
CA GLU A 142 -1.43 -2.32 9.73
C GLU A 142 -2.72 -2.23 8.89
N ASN A 143 -3.54 -3.28 8.90
CA ASN A 143 -4.84 -3.27 8.22
C ASN A 143 -5.77 -2.21 8.82
N GLU A 144 -5.83 -2.09 10.14
CA GLU A 144 -6.58 -1.03 10.82
C GLU A 144 -6.03 0.35 10.48
N ARG A 145 -4.71 0.54 10.52
CA ARG A 145 -4.06 1.80 10.13
C ARG A 145 -4.42 2.18 8.69
N LEU A 146 -4.35 1.23 7.76
CA LEU A 146 -4.71 1.43 6.36
C LEU A 146 -6.19 1.74 6.20
N LYS A 147 -7.10 1.09 6.95
CA LYS A 147 -8.54 1.41 6.96
C LYS A 147 -8.78 2.86 7.40
N HIS A 148 -8.13 3.31 8.49
CA HIS A 148 -8.22 4.70 8.93
C HIS A 148 -7.67 5.68 7.88
N GLN A 149 -6.56 5.32 7.23
CA GLN A 149 -5.98 6.13 6.16
C GLN A 149 -6.91 6.20 4.95
N VAL A 150 -7.55 5.09 4.56
CA VAL A 150 -8.54 5.04 3.47
C VAL A 150 -9.74 5.93 3.79
N LEU A 151 -10.31 5.84 4.99
CA LEU A 151 -11.44 6.70 5.41
C LEU A 151 -11.06 8.18 5.38
N THR A 152 -9.85 8.52 5.85
CA THR A 152 -9.33 9.88 5.80
C THR A 152 -9.18 10.39 4.37
N LEU A 153 -8.61 9.56 3.49
CA LEU A 153 -8.41 9.91 2.08
C LEU A 153 -9.72 10.01 1.32
N GLN A 154 -10.69 9.14 1.59
CA GLN A 154 -12.04 9.22 1.03
C GLN A 154 -12.73 10.53 1.47
N SER A 155 -12.63 10.89 2.75
CA SER A 155 -13.15 12.16 3.25
C SER A 155 -12.50 13.37 2.58
N LYS A 156 -11.19 13.32 2.34
CA LYS A 156 -10.46 14.38 1.60
C LYS A 156 -10.86 14.42 0.14
N LEU A 157 -11.07 13.27 -0.49
CA LEU A 157 -11.47 13.17 -1.89
C LEU A 157 -12.85 13.79 -2.10
N VAL A 158 -13.82 13.48 -1.24
CA VAL A 158 -15.16 14.08 -1.27
C VAL A 158 -15.08 15.59 -1.10
N ARG A 159 -14.25 16.09 -0.18
CA ARG A 159 -14.03 17.53 0.03
C ARG A 159 -13.33 18.21 -1.15
N ALA A 160 -12.37 17.54 -1.78
CA ALA A 160 -11.65 18.05 -2.95
C ALA A 160 -12.46 17.94 -4.25
N GLN A 161 -13.55 17.18 -4.25
CA GLN A 161 -14.42 17.09 -5.41
C GLN A 161 -15.02 18.45 -5.73
N GLU A 162 -14.75 18.93 -6.94
CA GLU A 162 -15.27 20.19 -7.42
C GLU A 162 -16.79 20.15 -7.53
N VAL A 163 -17.42 21.20 -7.03
CA VAL A 163 -18.87 21.38 -7.09
C VAL A 163 -19.16 22.42 -8.16
N SER A 164 -19.84 22.03 -9.23
CA SER A 164 -20.15 22.95 -10.32
C SER A 164 -21.44 23.70 -10.03
N LEU A 165 -21.41 25.01 -10.28
CA LEU A 165 -22.55 25.91 -10.16
C LEU A 165 -23.51 25.70 -11.33
N VAL A 166 -24.80 25.51 -11.04
CA VAL A 166 -25.89 25.48 -12.03
C VAL A 166 -26.65 26.80 -12.00
N SER A 167 -27.15 27.18 -10.83
CA SER A 167 -27.89 28.44 -10.64
C SER A 167 -27.59 29.03 -9.27
N ALA A 168 -27.76 30.35 -9.12
CA ALA A 168 -27.56 31.04 -7.86
C ALA A 168 -28.58 32.18 -7.71
N LYS A 169 -29.24 32.26 -6.55
CA LYS A 169 -30.19 33.32 -6.23
C LYS A 169 -30.19 33.65 -4.74
N VAL A 170 -30.39 34.91 -4.40
CA VAL A 170 -30.67 35.38 -3.05
C VAL A 170 -32.16 35.21 -2.76
N VAL A 171 -32.48 34.47 -1.70
CA VAL A 171 -33.86 34.11 -1.34
C VAL A 171 -34.35 34.73 -0.03
N ASP A 172 -33.43 35.22 0.80
CA ASP A 172 -33.76 35.73 2.12
C ASP A 172 -32.70 36.74 2.57
N SER A 173 -33.01 37.51 3.61
CA SER A 173 -32.10 38.45 4.23
C SER A 173 -32.29 38.50 5.74
N ARG A 174 -31.21 38.76 6.48
CA ARG A 174 -31.26 38.91 7.93
C ARG A 174 -30.33 40.02 8.40
N LEU A 175 -30.73 40.71 9.46
CA LEU A 175 -29.84 41.62 10.18
C LEU A 175 -29.01 40.81 11.18
N THR A 176 -27.71 41.08 11.20
CA THR A 176 -26.78 40.50 12.17
C THR A 176 -25.95 41.59 12.83
N PHE A 177 -25.54 41.33 14.06
CA PHE A 177 -24.69 42.23 14.83
C PHE A 177 -23.35 41.54 15.08
N ARG A 178 -22.25 42.14 14.62
CA ARG A 178 -20.90 41.74 15.03
C ARG A 178 -20.05 42.98 15.26
N GLU A 179 -19.15 42.89 16.24
CA GLU A 179 -18.17 43.94 16.54
C GLU A 179 -18.81 45.32 16.77
N GLY A 180 -19.99 45.36 17.41
CA GLY A 180 -20.70 46.62 17.68
C GLY A 180 -21.39 47.23 16.46
N ARG A 181 -21.41 46.55 15.30
CA ARG A 181 -21.99 47.06 14.05
C ARG A 181 -23.09 46.13 13.52
N GLN A 182 -24.18 46.75 13.09
CA GLN A 182 -25.25 46.07 12.37
C GLN A 182 -24.90 45.95 10.88
N PHE A 183 -25.10 44.78 10.30
CA PHE A 183 -25.01 44.58 8.86
C PHE A 183 -26.00 43.52 8.39
N VAL A 184 -26.38 43.64 7.12
CA VAL A 184 -27.31 42.71 6.47
C VAL A 184 -26.52 41.56 5.83
N GLU A 185 -26.98 40.34 6.08
CA GLU A 185 -26.56 39.14 5.38
C GLU A 185 -27.69 38.67 4.47
N TYR A 186 -27.31 38.09 3.33
CA TYR A 186 -28.21 37.60 2.29
C TYR A 186 -28.06 36.08 2.19
N LYS A 187 -29.18 35.37 2.22
CA LYS A 187 -29.21 33.92 2.04
C LYS A 187 -29.12 33.61 0.56
N LEU A 188 -27.98 33.12 0.15
CA LEU A 188 -27.71 32.63 -1.18
C LEU A 188 -28.13 31.15 -1.27
N GLN A 189 -29.07 30.87 -2.16
CA GLN A 189 -29.39 29.53 -2.63
C GLN A 189 -28.54 29.24 -3.86
N ILE A 190 -27.77 28.16 -3.83
CA ILE A 190 -26.92 27.70 -4.94
C ILE A 190 -27.37 26.32 -5.35
N GLU A 191 -27.80 26.17 -6.58
CA GLU A 191 -28.06 24.87 -7.18
C GLU A 191 -26.78 24.33 -7.81
N THR A 192 -26.45 23.08 -7.49
CA THR A 192 -25.22 22.43 -7.94
C THR A 192 -25.53 21.14 -8.68
N ASN A 193 -24.62 20.71 -9.54
CA ASN A 193 -24.81 19.52 -10.36
C ASN A 193 -24.76 18.20 -9.58
N ASN A 194 -23.98 18.14 -8.50
CA ASN A 194 -23.66 16.89 -7.80
C ASN A 194 -24.03 16.87 -6.32
N ARG A 195 -24.27 18.04 -5.67
CA ARG A 195 -24.60 18.14 -4.25
C ARG A 195 -26.00 18.70 -3.97
N GLY A 196 -26.82 18.86 -5.00
CA GLY A 196 -28.15 19.46 -4.90
C GLY A 196 -28.09 20.95 -4.56
N THR A 197 -29.05 21.41 -3.76
CA THR A 197 -29.19 22.83 -3.39
C THR A 197 -28.48 23.14 -2.07
N LEU A 198 -27.55 24.07 -2.10
CA LEU A 198 -26.82 24.57 -0.94
C LEU A 198 -27.35 25.94 -0.52
N PHE A 199 -27.30 26.25 0.78
CA PHE A 199 -27.67 27.56 1.33
C PHE A 199 -26.53 28.14 2.14
N VAL A 200 -26.16 29.39 1.85
CA VAL A 200 -25.10 30.11 2.58
C VAL A 200 -25.49 31.56 2.82
N TRP A 201 -25.07 32.11 3.96
CA TRP A 201 -25.25 33.52 4.26
C TRP A 201 -24.01 34.32 3.88
N HIS A 202 -24.18 35.36 3.07
CA HIS A 202 -23.10 36.24 2.66
C HIS A 202 -23.44 37.70 2.87
N ARG A 203 -22.42 38.50 3.18
CA ARG A 203 -22.53 39.95 3.23
C ARG A 203 -22.54 40.52 1.81
N TYR A 204 -23.12 41.70 1.67
CA TYR A 204 -23.14 42.44 0.41
C TYR A 204 -21.74 42.62 -0.23
N SER A 205 -20.72 42.82 0.62
CA SER A 205 -19.33 42.99 0.16
C SER A 205 -18.79 41.78 -0.61
N THR A 206 -19.23 40.55 -0.31
CA THR A 206 -18.83 39.35 -1.03
C THR A 206 -19.26 39.43 -2.49
N PHE A 207 -20.54 39.75 -2.74
CA PHE A 207 -21.10 39.88 -4.09
C PHE A 207 -20.47 41.04 -4.84
N ARG A 208 -20.24 42.17 -4.16
CA ARG A 208 -19.57 43.32 -4.76
C ARG A 208 -18.14 42.99 -5.20
N ASN A 209 -17.35 42.34 -4.35
CA ASN A 209 -15.98 41.96 -4.70
C ASN A 209 -15.95 40.99 -5.88
N LEU A 210 -16.92 40.07 -5.94
CA LEU A 210 -17.11 39.19 -7.07
C LEU A 210 -17.45 39.99 -8.34
N ALA A 211 -18.41 40.91 -8.29
CA ALA A 211 -18.76 41.77 -9.42
C ALA A 211 -17.56 42.58 -9.92
N THR A 212 -16.83 43.25 -9.03
CA THR A 212 -15.59 43.97 -9.37
C THR A 212 -14.58 43.05 -10.05
N THR A 213 -14.39 41.84 -9.52
CA THR A 213 -13.43 40.87 -10.10
C THR A 213 -13.87 40.43 -11.48
N LEU A 214 -15.15 40.15 -11.68
CA LEU A 214 -15.69 39.73 -12.97
C LEU A 214 -15.63 40.84 -14.02
N GLN A 215 -15.87 42.09 -13.62
CA GLN A 215 -15.82 43.27 -14.49
C GLN A 215 -14.37 43.69 -14.86
N THR A 216 -13.41 43.53 -13.95
CA THR A 216 -12.03 44.01 -14.13
C THR A 216 -11.07 42.94 -14.67
N LYS A 217 -11.14 41.74 -14.11
CA LYS A 217 -10.05 40.75 -14.21
C LYS A 217 -10.15 39.85 -15.43
N ASN A 218 -11.35 39.77 -16.00
CA ASN A 218 -11.60 38.85 -17.10
C ASN A 218 -11.73 39.54 -18.48
N GLY A 219 -11.41 40.84 -18.59
CA GLY A 219 -11.41 41.58 -19.87
C GLY A 219 -12.78 41.70 -20.54
N TYR A 220 -13.87 41.43 -19.80
CA TYR A 220 -15.20 41.30 -20.36
C TYR A 220 -15.94 42.61 -20.48
N ARG A 221 -16.87 42.65 -21.43
CA ARG A 221 -17.72 43.80 -21.72
C ARG A 221 -18.46 44.17 -20.44
N ARG A 222 -18.08 45.30 -19.81
CA ARG A 222 -18.74 45.87 -18.62
C ARG A 222 -20.27 45.98 -18.77
N LYS A 223 -20.77 45.91 -20.01
CA LYS A 223 -22.18 45.97 -20.38
C LYS A 223 -22.97 44.72 -19.99
N ASP A 224 -22.32 43.56 -19.87
CA ASP A 224 -23.04 42.27 -19.74
C ASP A 224 -23.26 41.88 -18.26
N ILE A 225 -22.60 42.56 -17.32
CA ILE A 225 -22.75 42.33 -15.88
C ILE A 225 -23.33 43.58 -15.23
N PRO A 226 -24.55 43.54 -14.67
CA PRO A 226 -25.13 44.66 -13.94
C PRO A 226 -24.22 45.16 -12.82
N ASP A 227 -24.14 46.48 -12.65
CA ASP A 227 -23.36 47.08 -11.57
C ASP A 227 -24.11 47.00 -10.23
N LEU A 228 -23.36 46.73 -9.17
CA LEU A 228 -23.90 46.61 -7.82
C LEU A 228 -23.70 47.94 -7.07
N PRO A 229 -24.77 48.53 -6.49
CA PRO A 229 -24.69 49.83 -5.79
C PRO A 229 -23.59 49.89 -4.73
N ASN A 230 -22.78 50.96 -4.72
CA ASN A 230 -21.75 51.15 -3.68
C ASN A 230 -22.32 51.62 -2.32
N LYS A 231 -23.58 52.08 -2.29
CA LYS A 231 -24.16 52.70 -1.09
C LYS A 231 -24.20 51.70 0.08
N GLN A 232 -23.57 52.02 1.21
CA GLN A 232 -23.72 51.24 2.44
C GLN A 232 -25.10 51.50 3.03
N LEU A 233 -25.78 50.47 3.53
CA LEU A 233 -27.03 50.65 4.27
C LEU A 233 -26.63 51.04 5.69
N PHE A 234 -26.94 52.27 6.10
CA PHE A 234 -26.75 52.75 7.46
C PHE A 234 -28.02 53.42 7.97
N GLY A 235 -28.34 53.20 9.24
CA GLY A 235 -29.44 53.87 9.93
C GLY A 235 -30.77 53.75 9.18
N SER A 236 -31.37 54.89 8.80
CA SER A 236 -32.65 54.99 8.10
C SER A 236 -32.69 54.27 6.73
N LEU A 237 -31.53 53.98 6.13
CA LEU A 237 -31.40 53.18 4.91
C LEU A 237 -31.41 51.67 5.15
N LEU A 238 -31.63 51.18 6.38
CA LEU A 238 -31.88 49.76 6.66
C LEU A 238 -33.38 49.44 6.64
N SER A 239 -34.13 50.09 5.76
CA SER A 239 -35.55 49.78 5.56
C SER A 239 -35.70 48.51 4.73
N ASP A 240 -36.76 47.74 4.98
CA ASP A 240 -37.05 46.51 4.23
C ASP A 240 -37.13 46.77 2.72
N ARG A 241 -37.64 47.94 2.31
CA ARG A 241 -37.67 48.36 0.90
C ARG A 241 -36.26 48.43 0.28
N SER A 242 -35.31 49.06 0.97
CA SER A 242 -33.93 49.18 0.47
C SER A 242 -33.19 47.84 0.43
N ILE A 243 -33.53 46.94 1.36
CA ILE A 243 -33.01 45.57 1.41
C ILE A 243 -33.57 44.78 0.23
N GLN A 244 -34.86 44.90 -0.06
CA GLN A 244 -35.51 44.24 -1.19
C GLN A 244 -34.96 44.73 -2.53
N GLU A 245 -34.87 46.05 -2.75
CA GLU A 245 -34.27 46.63 -3.97
C GLU A 245 -32.84 46.12 -4.20
N ARG A 246 -32.11 45.84 -3.12
CA ARG A 246 -30.77 45.25 -3.21
C ARG A 246 -30.80 43.77 -3.51
N ILE A 247 -31.73 43.00 -2.95
CA ILE A 247 -31.94 41.59 -3.28
C ILE A 247 -32.21 41.46 -4.79
N ASP A 248 -33.08 42.31 -5.34
CA ASP A 248 -33.41 42.29 -6.76
C ASP A 248 -32.18 42.54 -7.64
N LYS A 249 -31.36 43.54 -7.27
CA LYS A 249 -30.08 43.81 -7.97
C LYS A 249 -29.07 42.69 -7.82
N LEU A 250 -28.99 42.06 -6.66
CA LEU A 250 -28.14 40.89 -6.44
C LEU A 250 -28.58 39.72 -7.33
N ASN A 251 -29.89 39.50 -7.45
CA ASN A 251 -30.44 38.45 -8.29
C ASN A 251 -30.20 38.72 -9.77
N GLN A 252 -30.42 39.95 -10.25
CA GLN A 252 -30.07 40.35 -11.62
C GLN A 252 -28.58 40.14 -11.91
N PHE A 253 -27.72 40.51 -10.96
CA PHE A 253 -26.28 40.30 -11.07
C PHE A 253 -25.92 38.81 -11.13
N LEU A 254 -26.46 37.98 -10.23
CA LEU A 254 -26.17 36.55 -10.17
C LEU A 254 -26.67 35.81 -11.40
N GLU A 255 -27.85 36.18 -11.89
CA GLU A 255 -28.44 35.65 -13.13
C GLU A 255 -27.53 35.96 -14.33
N ALA A 256 -27.16 37.24 -14.50
CA ALA A 256 -26.22 37.63 -15.56
C ALA A 256 -24.86 36.92 -15.41
N ALA A 257 -24.30 36.86 -14.19
CA ALA A 257 -23.02 36.22 -13.93
C ALA A 257 -23.03 34.69 -14.17
N THR A 258 -24.19 34.06 -14.04
CA THR A 258 -24.38 32.62 -14.25
C THR A 258 -24.67 32.30 -15.71
N ASN A 259 -25.54 33.06 -16.37
CA ASN A 259 -25.93 32.84 -17.76
C ASN A 259 -24.85 33.25 -18.77
N THR A 260 -23.89 34.08 -18.37
CA THR A 260 -22.81 34.49 -19.25
C THR A 260 -21.74 33.40 -19.38
N ASP A 261 -21.72 32.70 -20.51
CA ASP A 261 -20.88 31.53 -20.79
C ASP A 261 -19.39 31.73 -20.54
N TYR A 262 -18.84 32.86 -20.98
CA TYR A 262 -17.41 33.13 -20.90
C TYR A 262 -16.93 33.47 -19.48
N LEU A 263 -17.83 33.72 -18.51
CA LEU A 263 -17.41 34.05 -17.15
C LEU A 263 -16.93 32.82 -16.40
N GLN A 264 -15.89 33.01 -15.59
CA GLN A 264 -15.44 32.01 -14.62
C GLN A 264 -15.30 32.67 -13.27
N TRP A 265 -15.89 32.03 -12.28
CA TRP A 265 -15.81 32.44 -10.89
C TRP A 265 -16.12 31.29 -9.96
N GLY A 266 -15.83 31.48 -8.69
CA GLY A 266 -16.28 30.59 -7.64
C GLY A 266 -16.65 31.36 -6.40
N ILE A 267 -17.48 30.73 -5.59
CA ILE A 267 -17.93 31.26 -4.30
C ILE A 267 -17.78 30.18 -3.23
N ARG A 268 -17.32 30.60 -2.07
CA ARG A 268 -17.09 29.71 -0.94
C ARG A 268 -18.38 29.58 -0.14
N VAL A 269 -18.89 28.37 -0.02
CA VAL A 269 -20.09 28.05 0.79
C VAL A 269 -19.68 27.84 2.25
N ASP A 270 -18.63 27.05 2.46
CA ASP A 270 -18.11 26.69 3.79
C ASP A 270 -16.57 26.69 3.82
N GLN A 271 -15.98 26.37 4.98
CA GLN A 271 -14.53 26.26 5.15
C GLN A 271 -13.89 25.24 4.18
N ASP A 272 -14.63 24.19 3.85
CA ASP A 272 -14.15 23.08 3.01
C ASP A 272 -14.86 22.99 1.64
N THR A 273 -15.88 23.82 1.38
CA THR A 273 -16.69 23.72 0.15
C THR A 273 -16.66 25.02 -0.64
N CYS A 274 -16.17 24.95 -1.87
CA CYS A 274 -16.24 26.01 -2.87
C CYS A 274 -17.02 25.53 -4.08
N VAL A 275 -17.92 26.36 -4.58
CA VAL A 275 -18.72 26.11 -5.78
C VAL A 275 -18.17 26.96 -6.91
N TYR A 276 -18.04 26.38 -8.10
CA TYR A 276 -17.39 27.02 -9.24
C TYR A 276 -18.29 27.04 -10.47
N LYS A 277 -18.38 28.20 -11.12
CA LYS A 277 -18.82 28.33 -12.51
C LYS A 277 -17.60 28.27 -13.42
N ARG A 278 -17.56 27.29 -14.33
CA ARG A 278 -16.54 27.20 -15.39
C ARG A 278 -16.99 27.93 -16.65
N ARG A 279 -16.02 28.32 -17.50
CA ARG A 279 -16.34 28.83 -18.83
C ARG A 279 -16.86 27.69 -19.69
N THR A 280 -18.04 27.84 -20.26
CA THR A 280 -18.55 26.97 -21.31
C THR A 280 -17.86 27.43 -22.61
N ARG A 281 -16.96 26.61 -23.16
CA ARG A 281 -16.46 26.86 -24.51
C ARG A 281 -17.62 26.59 -25.45
N SER A 282 -18.11 27.63 -26.12
CA SER A 282 -19.05 27.48 -27.23
C SER A 282 -18.51 26.42 -28.17
N SER A 283 -19.34 25.45 -28.52
CA SER A 283 -19.02 24.30 -29.35
C SER A 283 -18.77 24.70 -30.82
N SER A 284 -17.67 25.40 -31.09
CA SER A 284 -17.14 25.66 -32.43
C SER A 284 -15.68 25.21 -32.58
N GLY A 285 -15.28 24.18 -31.83
CA GLY A 285 -13.93 23.61 -31.90
C GLY A 285 -13.77 22.25 -31.24
N ALA A 286 -14.85 21.46 -31.12
CA ALA A 286 -14.84 20.16 -30.44
C ALA A 286 -14.24 18.99 -31.27
N GLU A 287 -13.47 19.27 -32.33
CA GLU A 287 -12.81 18.23 -33.14
C GLU A 287 -11.27 18.32 -33.20
N ARG A 288 -10.60 19.21 -32.46
CA ARG A 288 -9.13 19.35 -32.58
C ARG A 288 -8.26 19.35 -31.32
N ASP A 289 -8.81 18.98 -30.16
CA ASP A 289 -7.99 18.79 -28.94
C ASP A 289 -7.82 17.32 -28.51
N SER A 290 -8.20 16.37 -29.37
CA SER A 290 -7.69 14.99 -29.31
C SER A 290 -6.71 14.81 -30.48
N MET A 291 -5.40 14.92 -30.20
CA MET A 291 -4.22 14.66 -31.09
C MET A 291 -3.24 15.83 -31.32
N SER A 292 -3.09 16.79 -30.40
CA SER A 292 -1.89 17.66 -30.37
C SER A 292 -0.83 17.14 -29.39
N VAL A 293 -0.27 15.97 -29.70
CA VAL A 293 1.08 15.57 -29.26
C VAL A 293 1.79 15.00 -30.48
N ARG A 294 2.27 15.88 -31.35
CA ARG A 294 3.45 15.66 -32.23
C ARG A 294 3.60 16.83 -33.21
N GLY A 295 4.79 17.43 -33.20
CA GLY A 295 5.36 18.10 -34.38
C GLY A 295 5.54 19.60 -34.26
N THR A 296 6.70 20.01 -33.75
CA THR A 296 7.65 21.00 -34.31
C THR A 296 8.94 20.86 -33.50
N ASP A 297 9.88 20.04 -33.96
CA ASP A 297 11.10 20.47 -34.68
C ASP A 297 12.28 20.78 -33.74
N VAL A 298 13.21 19.82 -33.62
CA VAL A 298 14.64 20.09 -33.86
C VAL A 298 15.19 18.92 -34.66
N ARG A 299 15.69 19.26 -35.84
CA ARG A 299 16.30 18.43 -36.86
C ARG A 299 17.82 18.63 -36.73
N ASP A 300 18.54 17.61 -36.31
CA ASP A 300 19.94 17.35 -36.68
C ASP A 300 20.23 15.88 -36.31
N SER A 301 20.15 14.96 -37.26
CA SER A 301 21.16 14.58 -38.26
C SER A 301 22.06 13.45 -37.75
N MET A 302 22.35 12.56 -38.68
CA MET A 302 22.75 11.16 -38.52
C MET A 302 24.23 11.01 -38.16
N VAL A 303 24.57 9.93 -37.44
CA VAL A 303 25.53 8.89 -37.85
C VAL A 303 25.70 7.90 -36.69
N SER A 304 25.50 6.62 -36.98
CA SER A 304 25.90 5.50 -36.13
C SER A 304 27.28 5.01 -36.57
N THR A 305 28.24 4.87 -35.65
CA THR A 305 29.23 3.78 -35.71
C THR A 305 29.98 3.60 -34.38
N VAL A 306 29.93 2.36 -33.88
CA VAL A 306 30.91 1.51 -33.17
C VAL A 306 32.02 2.08 -32.25
N ALA A 307 32.27 1.25 -31.22
CA ALA A 307 33.56 0.90 -30.61
C ALA A 307 33.98 1.59 -29.29
N SER A 308 34.09 0.72 -28.27
CA SER A 308 35.18 0.51 -27.30
C SER A 308 35.94 1.65 -26.60
N SER A 309 36.15 1.35 -25.31
CA SER A 309 37.32 1.57 -24.46
C SER A 309 37.56 2.92 -23.76
N SER A 310 37.69 2.79 -22.42
CA SER A 310 38.68 3.42 -21.52
C SER A 310 38.83 4.95 -21.45
N ASP A 311 38.55 5.51 -20.28
CA ASP A 311 39.46 6.29 -19.40
C ASP A 311 38.60 7.10 -18.41
N MET A 312 38.62 6.80 -17.10
CA MET A 312 39.56 7.32 -16.08
C MET A 312 39.88 8.81 -16.22
N GLN A 313 39.27 9.64 -15.36
CA GLN A 313 39.97 10.60 -14.48
C GLN A 313 38.98 11.54 -13.76
N SER A 314 38.95 11.43 -12.43
CA SER A 314 38.88 12.58 -11.51
C SER A 314 40.29 13.20 -11.45
N PRO A 315 40.62 14.39 -10.85
CA PRO A 315 39.87 15.15 -9.82
C PRO A 315 40.07 16.70 -9.87
N ARG A 316 39.66 17.38 -8.77
CA ARG A 316 40.09 18.70 -8.22
C ARG A 316 39.38 19.96 -8.75
N ASP A 317 38.64 20.69 -7.91
CA ASP A 317 39.04 21.53 -6.75
C ASP A 317 39.53 22.91 -7.18
N SER A 318 38.77 23.97 -6.89
CA SER A 318 39.25 25.19 -6.21
C SER A 318 38.26 26.36 -6.28
N SER A 319 37.82 26.77 -5.09
CA SER A 319 37.73 28.14 -4.56
C SER A 319 37.88 29.35 -5.50
N ARG A 320 36.91 30.28 -5.37
CA ARG A 320 37.11 31.74 -5.18
C ARG A 320 35.75 32.35 -4.81
N GLN A 321 35.52 32.89 -3.60
CA GLN A 321 35.82 34.27 -3.18
C GLN A 321 35.51 35.29 -4.29
N SER A 322 34.76 36.38 -4.13
CA SER A 322 34.40 37.21 -2.98
C SER A 322 33.52 38.34 -3.55
N VAL A 323 32.63 38.96 -2.76
CA VAL A 323 32.60 40.42 -2.52
C VAL A 323 31.53 40.77 -1.48
N SER A 324 32.00 41.51 -0.48
CA SER A 324 31.27 42.23 0.57
C SER A 324 30.95 43.65 0.08
N LEU A 325 29.87 44.26 0.62
CA LEU A 325 29.70 45.68 1.03
C LEU A 325 28.19 46.00 1.00
N ARG A 326 27.46 46.09 2.12
CA ARG A 326 27.44 47.11 3.21
C ARG A 326 26.60 48.36 2.85
N GLU A 327 25.58 48.58 3.70
CA GLU A 327 24.90 49.84 4.07
C GLU A 327 24.07 50.59 3.00
N SER A 328 22.75 50.73 3.15
CA SER A 328 21.95 51.55 4.11
C SER A 328 21.40 52.77 3.38
N ILE A 329 20.12 53.07 3.57
CA ILE A 329 19.50 54.41 3.67
C ILE A 329 17.98 54.20 3.63
N PHE A 330 17.29 54.52 4.73
CA PHE A 330 16.04 55.29 4.73
C PHE A 330 15.85 55.89 6.13
N GLY A 331 16.37 57.11 6.31
CA GLY A 331 15.66 58.12 7.10
C GLY A 331 14.55 58.73 6.23
N ARG A 332 13.61 59.53 6.70
CA ARG A 332 13.49 60.26 7.97
C ARG A 332 12.06 60.82 8.01
N ARG A 333 11.54 60.96 9.23
CA ARG A 333 10.26 61.58 9.59
C ARG A 333 10.12 63.08 9.20
N LYS A 334 8.85 63.50 9.28
CA LYS A 334 8.26 64.73 9.88
C LYS A 334 7.77 65.79 8.88
N SER A 335 6.46 66.06 8.92
CA SER A 335 5.90 67.13 9.78
C SER A 335 4.56 66.67 10.35
#